data_AF-A0A967UI44-F1
#
_entry.id   AF-A0A967UI44-F1
#
_cell.length_a   1.000
_cell.length_b   1.000
_cell.length_c   1.000
_cell.angle_alpha   90.00
_cell.angle_beta   90.00
_cell.angle_gamma   90.00
#
_symmetry.space_group_name_H-M   'P 1'
#
loop_
_entity.id
_entity.type
_entity.pdbx_description
1 polymer ?
#
loop_
_entity_poly.entity_id
_entity_poly.type
_entity_poly.pdbx_seq_one_letter_code
_entity_poly.pdbx_strand_id
1 'polypeptide(L)'
;DPDKARLLLDEAGFPDPDGDGPQARFGLVYKCSDKLQSRQKAQVVQQDLKDVGIDVSIRSYEWGTFFDDIRNGRFDLYSLSYVGIYEPAI
;
A
#
# COMPACT_ATOMS: atom_id res chain seq x y z
N ASP A 1 -8.55 -10.97 -7.66
CA ASP A 1 -9.03 -11.04 -9.05
C ASP A 1 -8.56 -9.78 -9.77
N PRO A 2 -7.41 -9.85 -10.46
CA PRO A 2 -6.82 -8.70 -11.15
C PRO A 2 -7.67 -8.19 -12.32
N ASP A 3 -8.38 -9.08 -13.03
CA ASP A 3 -9.23 -8.71 -14.17
C ASP A 3 -10.39 -7.84 -13.71
N LYS A 4 -11.07 -8.28 -12.65
CA LYS A 4 -12.15 -7.50 -12.04
C LYS A 4 -11.65 -6.16 -11.48
N ALA A 5 -10.45 -6.12 -10.92
CA ALA A 5 -9.87 -4.88 -10.39
C ALA A 5 -9.56 -3.88 -11.51
N ARG A 6 -9.02 -4.32 -12.65
CA ARG A 6 -8.79 -3.46 -13.83
C ARG A 6 -10.09 -2.82 -14.34
N LEU A 7 -11.15 -3.61 -14.47
CA LEU A 7 -12.46 -3.11 -14.88
C LEU A 7 -13.01 -2.04 -13.93
N LEU A 8 -12.91 -2.26 -12.62
CA LEU A 8 -13.35 -1.28 -11.62
C LEU A 8 -12.54 0.02 -11.66
N LEU A 9 -11.24 -0.06 -11.98
CA LEU A 9 -10.39 1.13 -12.15
C LEU A 9 -10.78 1.91 -13.41
N ASP A 10 -11.08 1.22 -14.51
CA ASP A 10 -11.59 1.85 -15.74
C ASP A 10 -12.92 2.58 -15.47
N GLU A 11 -13.87 1.91 -14.81
CA GLU A 11 -15.18 2.49 -14.44
C GLU A 11 -15.05 3.69 -13.49
N ALA A 12 -14.04 3.67 -12.62
CA ALA A 12 -13.74 4.77 -11.70
C ALA A 12 -13.03 5.97 -12.37
N GLY A 13 -12.73 5.90 -13.67
CA GLY A 13 -12.09 6.97 -14.42
C GLY A 13 -10.56 6.95 -14.38
N PHE A 14 -9.96 5.81 -14.03
CA PHE A 14 -8.51 5.58 -14.06
C PHE A 14 -8.15 4.55 -15.13
N PRO A 15 -8.36 4.84 -16.42
CA PRO A 15 -8.13 3.88 -17.50
C PRO A 15 -6.65 3.52 -17.64
N ASP A 16 -6.40 2.35 -18.22
CA ASP A 16 -5.04 1.94 -18.58
C ASP A 16 -4.46 2.86 -19.67
N PRO A 17 -3.34 3.55 -19.42
CA PRO A 17 -2.77 4.46 -20.41
C PRO A 17 -2.13 3.74 -21.60
N ASP A 18 -1.58 2.53 -21.42
CA ASP A 18 -0.85 1.82 -22.47
C ASP A 18 -1.00 0.28 -22.47
N GLY A 19 -1.92 -0.28 -21.67
CA GLY A 19 -2.26 -1.70 -21.69
C GLY A 19 -1.16 -2.54 -21.06
N ASP A 20 -0.46 -3.35 -21.85
CA ASP A 20 0.69 -4.15 -21.37
C ASP A 20 1.99 -3.32 -21.31
N GLY A 21 1.91 -2.00 -21.54
CA GLY A 21 3.03 -1.08 -21.46
C GLY A 21 3.45 -0.75 -20.03
N PRO A 22 4.55 0.01 -19.86
CA PRO A 22 5.10 0.30 -18.54
C PRO A 22 4.39 1.44 -17.80
N GLN A 23 3.43 2.15 -18.41
CA GLN A 23 2.82 3.32 -17.77
C GLN A 23 1.78 2.90 -16.74
N ALA A 24 1.90 3.47 -15.55
CA ALA A 24 0.91 3.30 -14.50
C ALA A 24 -0.27 4.27 -14.67
N ARG A 25 -1.45 3.83 -14.26
CA ARG A 25 -2.69 4.62 -14.17
C ARG A 25 -2.50 5.81 -13.21
N PHE A 26 -1.83 5.57 -12.09
CA PHE A 26 -1.41 6.56 -11.11
C PHE A 26 -0.36 5.95 -10.16
N GLY A 27 0.26 6.81 -9.34
CA GLY A 27 1.25 6.42 -8.35
C GLY A 27 0.80 6.69 -6.91
N LEU A 28 1.18 5.81 -5.98
CA LEU A 28 0.93 5.94 -4.55
C LEU A 28 2.22 5.78 -3.74
N VAL A 29 2.31 6.48 -2.60
CA VAL A 29 3.37 6.24 -1.62
C VAL A 29 2.88 5.32 -0.51
N TYR A 30 3.49 4.14 -0.41
CA TYR A 30 3.28 3.22 0.71
C TYR A 30 4.27 3.54 1.84
N LYS A 31 3.77 4.05 2.96
CA LYS A 31 4.58 4.27 4.17
C LYS A 31 4.51 3.08 5.11
N CYS A 32 5.66 2.65 5.62
CA CYS A 32 5.75 1.56 6.59
C CYS A 32 6.86 1.79 7.61
N SER A 33 6.86 1.00 8.69
CA SER A 33 8.02 0.95 9.58
C SER A 33 9.21 0.24 8.92
N ASP A 34 10.42 0.52 9.39
CA ASP A 34 11.68 -0.09 8.96
C ASP A 34 11.83 -1.59 9.32
N LYS A 35 10.88 -2.15 10.07
CA LYS A 35 10.82 -3.59 10.34
C LYS A 35 10.73 -4.40 9.05
N LEU A 36 11.54 -5.47 8.95
CA LEU A 36 11.60 -6.36 7.79
C LEU A 36 10.22 -6.87 7.36
N GLN A 37 9.41 -7.32 8.31
CA GLN A 37 8.06 -7.85 8.03
C GLN A 37 7.14 -6.78 7.41
N SER A 38 7.23 -5.52 7.86
CA SER A 38 6.45 -4.42 7.29
C SER A 38 6.88 -4.12 5.86
N ARG A 39 8.18 -4.13 5.58
CA ARG A 39 8.72 -3.93 4.24
C ARG A 39 8.34 -5.06 3.28
N GLN A 40 8.40 -6.31 3.73
CA GLN A 40 7.98 -7.48 2.93
C GLN A 40 6.49 -7.40 2.61
N LYS A 41 5.64 -7.05 3.57
CA LYS A 41 4.21 -6.82 3.33
C LYS A 41 3.99 -5.71 2.29
N ALA A 42 4.72 -4.60 2.39
CA ALA A 42 4.62 -3.51 1.42
C ALA A 42 5.04 -3.95 0.01
N GLN A 43 6.05 -4.81 -0.13
CA GLN A 43 6.50 -5.36 -1.41
C GLN A 43 5.46 -6.26 -2.07
N VAL A 44 4.77 -7.10 -1.28
CA VAL A 44 3.65 -7.92 -1.80
C VAL A 44 2.53 -7.01 -2.33
N VAL A 45 2.13 -6.02 -1.53
CA VAL A 45 1.09 -5.07 -1.96
C VAL A 45 1.52 -4.27 -3.19
N GLN A 46 2.78 -3.85 -3.28
CA GLN A 46 3.33 -3.19 -4.47
C GLN A 46 3.21 -4.09 -5.71
N GLN A 47 3.54 -5.37 -5.60
CA GLN A 47 3.44 -6.31 -6.72
C GLN A 47 1.98 -6.52 -7.14
N ASP A 48 1.08 -6.76 -6.18
CA ASP A 48 -0.35 -6.95 -6.45
C ASP A 48 -0.99 -5.73 -7.14
N LEU A 49 -0.59 -4.52 -6.72
CA LEU A 49 -1.08 -3.27 -7.31
C LEU A 49 -0.45 -2.97 -8.67
N LYS A 50 0.80 -3.40 -8.88
CA LYS A 50 1.45 -3.31 -10.19
C LYS A 50 0.72 -4.13 -11.25
N ASP A 51 0.22 -5.31 -10.89
CA ASP A 51 -0.51 -6.20 -11.82
C ASP A 51 -1.83 -5.59 -12.34
N VAL A 52 -2.31 -4.50 -11.70
CA VAL A 52 -3.49 -3.74 -12.13
C VAL A 52 -3.14 -2.32 -12.59
N GLY A 53 -1.86 -2.04 -12.84
CA GLY A 53 -1.39 -0.78 -13.40
C GLY A 53 -1.24 0.36 -12.38
N ILE A 54 -1.08 0.08 -11.09
CA ILE A 54 -0.85 1.10 -10.05
C ILE A 54 0.62 1.06 -9.62
N ASP A 55 1.33 2.17 -9.77
CA ASP A 55 2.70 2.29 -9.28
C ASP A 55 2.71 2.57 -7.78
N VAL A 56 3.60 1.89 -7.05
CA VAL A 56 3.70 2.04 -5.59
C VAL A 56 5.15 2.28 -5.21
N SER A 57 5.43 3.44 -4.61
CA SER A 57 6.73 3.77 -4.04
C SER A 57 6.74 3.46 -2.54
N ILE A 58 7.58 2.49 -2.13
CA ILE A 58 7.69 2.10 -0.73
C ILE A 58 8.67 3.03 0.00
N ARG A 59 8.22 3.64 1.10
CA ARG A 59 9.04 4.44 2.01
C ARG A 59 8.98 3.88 3.42
N SER A 60 10.12 3.49 3.95
CA SER A 60 10.22 2.98 5.32
C SER A 60 10.83 4.02 6.26
N TYR A 61 10.27 4.13 7.46
CA TYR A 61 10.73 5.06 8.48
C TYR A 61 10.88 4.35 9.83
N GLU A 62 11.66 4.95 10.72
CA GLU A 62 11.62 4.60 12.15
C GLU A 62 10.17 4.79 12.67
N TRP A 63 9.75 3.97 13.63
CA TRP A 63 8.37 3.90 14.11
C TRP A 63 7.80 5.25 14.56
N GLY A 64 8.55 6.05 15.31
CA GLY A 64 8.11 7.37 15.77
C GLY A 64 7.78 8.30 14.61
N THR A 65 8.65 8.34 13.59
CA THR A 65 8.44 9.13 12.37
C THR A 65 7.24 8.62 11.57
N PHE A 66 7.16 7.29 11.36
CA PHE A 66 6.06 6.66 10.64
C PHE A 66 4.71 6.93 11.29
N PHE A 67 4.63 6.78 12.61
CA PHE A 67 3.39 6.98 13.35
C PHE A 67 3.00 8.46 13.40
N ASP A 68 3.97 9.37 13.47
CA ASP A 68 3.68 10.81 13.37
C ASP A 68 3.10 11.19 12.00
N ASP A 69 3.61 10.61 10.92
CA ASP A 69 3.04 10.79 9.58
C ASP A 69 1.59 10.30 9.53
N ILE A 70 1.27 9.16 10.15
CA ILE A 70 -0.11 8.65 10.23
C ILE A 70 -1.01 9.63 11.00
N ARG A 71 -0.59 10.06 12.20
CA ARG A 71 -1.40 10.95 13.05
C ARG A 71 -1.72 12.29 12.37
N ASN A 72 -0.81 12.78 11.53
CA ASN A 72 -0.97 14.03 10.81
C ASN A 72 -1.55 13.87 9.39
N GLY A 73 -1.99 12.65 9.00
CA GLY A 73 -2.58 12.42 7.68
C GLY A 73 -1.59 12.52 6.52
N ARG A 74 -0.28 12.43 6.76
CA ARG A 74 0.77 12.57 5.74
C ARG A 74 1.07 11.24 5.06
N PHE A 75 0.10 10.61 4.43
CA PHE A 75 0.27 9.33 3.74
C PHE A 75 -0.76 9.17 2.60
N ASP A 76 -0.42 8.34 1.63
CA ASP A 76 -1.39 7.83 0.65
C ASP A 76 -1.87 6.44 1.08
N LEU A 77 -0.92 5.56 1.42
CA LEU A 77 -1.17 4.19 1.87
C LEU A 77 -0.24 3.82 3.03
N TYR A 78 -0.75 3.05 3.99
CA TYR A 78 0.03 2.44 5.08
C TYR A 78 -0.62 1.14 5.55
N SER A 79 0.09 0.35 6.35
CA SER A 79 -0.56 -0.71 7.12
C SER A 79 -0.06 -0.78 8.56
N LEU A 80 -0.97 -1.19 9.44
CA LEU A 80 -0.70 -1.47 10.85
C LEU A 80 -1.11 -2.90 11.17
N SER A 81 -0.61 -3.39 12.29
CA SER A 81 -1.03 -4.66 12.88
C SER A 81 -1.65 -4.38 14.23
N TYR A 82 -2.80 -5.00 14.50
CA TYR A 82 -3.39 -4.99 15.83
C TYR A 82 -2.60 -5.94 16.73
N VAL A 83 -2.17 -5.46 17.90
CA VAL A 83 -1.63 -6.31 18.96
C VAL A 83 -2.78 -6.62 19.93
N GLY A 84 -3.21 -7.88 19.98
CA GLY A 84 -4.25 -8.32 20.90
C GLY A 84 -3.85 -8.08 22.36
N ILE A 85 -4.77 -7.58 23.17
CA ILE A 85 -4.59 -7.49 24.62
C ILE A 85 -4.90 -8.88 25.17
N TYR A 86 -3.89 -9.58 25.70
CA TYR A 86 -4.14 -10.74 26.55
C TYR A 86 -4.48 -10.21 27.94
N GLU A 87 -5.76 -10.19 28.30
CA GLU A 87 -6.12 -10.12 29.72
C GLU A 87 -5.64 -11.43 30.37
N PRO A 88 -4.75 -11.39 31.38
CA PRO A 88 -4.43 -12.60 32.13
C PRO A 88 -5.72 -13.06 32.81
N ALA A 89 -6.10 -14.33 32.59
CA ALA A 89 -7.22 -14.93 33.28
C ALA A 89 -7.05 -14.74 34.80
N ILE A 90 -8.07 -14.16 35.42
CA ILE A 90 -8.21 -13.94 36.86
C ILE A 90 -8.15 -15.28 37.59
#